data_AF-A0A2Y9RWJ4-F1
#
_entry.id   AF-A0A2Y9RWJ4-F1
#
_cell.length_a   1.000
_cell.length_b   1.000
_cell.length_c   1.000
_cell.angle_alpha   90.00
_cell.angle_beta   90.00
_cell.angle_gamma   90.00
#
_symmetry.space_group_name_H-M   'P 1'
#
loop_
_entity.id
_entity.type
_entity.pdbx_description
1 polymer ?
#
loop_
_entity_poly.entity_id
_entity_poly.type
_entity_poly.pdbx_seq_one_letter_code
_entity_poly.pdbx_strand_id
1 'polypeptide(L)'
;MRQLHQLPLVGLLLFFLTPSQLFKTCEVNEDDRFRLNPLLSTMSYSICTSEVQAANVLLSLRLVGIKRQNLEQKLMQEVNDTAVRKASNISSGQLAWTMMALGACHNPNETFIIDLQLVRLLEEKFQEEIENMRAHNGNPLTNYYQLSQALLALCLFSGNYSVTEIAELFTPENKNYYFGNQFSVDTGAMAVLALTCVNGSIINRQPEDEKISMSINNHTELLIKKILSEKKENGLIGNIYSTGEAMQALFVSSNHYNESEWNCQQTLDTVLKEISQGAFNIPTAAAQILPALMGKTYLNVNKDSPCVYTSVQCLELNMLSMNVKKKEEKLASIIVRYTKAKKVRSLYEKWELEQLSCLNSWELS
;
A
#
# COMPACT_ATOMS: atom_id res chain seq x y z
N MET A 1 16.61 41.81 -51.82
CA MET A 1 17.11 40.43 -51.63
C MET A 1 17.67 40.28 -50.22
N ARG A 2 16.88 39.70 -49.30
CA ARG A 2 17.31 39.05 -48.07
C ARG A 2 16.20 38.07 -47.70
N GLN A 3 16.51 36.79 -47.77
CA GLN A 3 15.55 35.68 -47.59
C GLN A 3 15.07 35.65 -46.14
N LEU A 4 13.75 35.73 -45.95
CA LEU A 4 13.07 35.32 -44.72
C LEU A 4 13.04 33.79 -44.71
N HIS A 5 13.75 33.14 -43.79
CA HIS A 5 13.58 31.71 -43.55
C HIS A 5 12.34 31.50 -42.68
N GLN A 6 11.27 31.00 -43.29
CA GLN A 6 10.10 30.47 -42.60
C GLN A 6 10.51 29.16 -41.91
N LEU A 7 10.45 29.14 -40.58
CA LEU A 7 10.48 27.90 -39.79
C LEU A 7 9.13 27.18 -39.98
N PRO A 8 9.12 25.86 -40.27
CA PRO A 8 7.88 25.13 -40.46
C PRO A 8 7.20 24.90 -39.10
N LEU A 9 5.98 25.37 -38.99
CA LEU A 9 5.11 25.33 -37.81
C LEU A 9 4.44 23.95 -37.60
N VAL A 10 5.12 22.87 -37.98
CA VAL A 10 4.57 21.50 -37.96
C VAL A 10 5.61 20.57 -37.36
N GLY A 11 5.34 20.12 -36.13
CA GLY A 11 6.18 19.15 -35.41
C GLY A 11 6.03 19.21 -33.89
N LEU A 12 5.34 20.22 -33.35
CA LEU A 12 5.02 20.38 -31.92
C LEU A 12 3.80 19.55 -31.48
N LEU A 13 3.62 18.36 -32.09
CA LEU A 13 2.50 17.43 -31.85
C LEU A 13 2.99 15.97 -31.73
N LEU A 14 4.11 15.74 -31.02
CA LEU A 14 4.60 14.38 -30.72
C LEU A 14 4.88 14.15 -29.23
N PHE A 15 4.18 14.86 -28.32
CA PHE A 15 4.32 14.67 -26.87
C PHE A 15 3.13 13.99 -26.17
N PHE A 16 2.17 13.40 -26.89
CA PHE A 16 1.00 12.77 -26.25
C PHE A 16 0.64 11.38 -26.79
N LEU A 17 1.61 10.61 -27.27
CA LEU A 17 1.38 9.21 -27.65
C LEU A 17 2.36 8.26 -26.94
N THR A 18 2.41 8.34 -25.61
CA THR A 18 2.48 7.07 -24.86
C THR A 18 1.09 6.45 -24.95
N PRO A 19 0.92 5.17 -25.33
CA PRO A 19 -0.34 4.49 -25.13
C PRO A 19 -0.54 4.42 -23.61
N SER A 20 -1.17 5.45 -23.03
CA SER A 20 -1.83 5.30 -21.75
C SER A 20 -2.91 4.26 -22.03
N GLN A 21 -2.61 2.99 -21.72
CA GLN A 21 -3.67 2.01 -21.55
C GLN A 21 -4.67 2.68 -20.60
N LEU A 22 -5.85 3.01 -21.13
CA LEU A 22 -6.87 3.73 -20.39
C LEU A 22 -7.37 2.72 -19.35
N PHE A 23 -6.70 2.70 -18.20
CA PHE A 23 -7.06 1.84 -17.08
C PHE A 23 -8.50 2.17 -16.69
N LYS A 24 -9.35 1.14 -16.67
CA LYS A 24 -10.74 1.34 -16.25
C LYS A 24 -10.76 1.60 -14.74
N THR A 25 -10.83 2.87 -14.39
CA THR A 25 -10.83 3.38 -13.02
C THR A 25 -12.19 3.96 -12.67
N CYS A 26 -12.55 3.93 -11.38
CA CYS A 26 -13.58 4.80 -10.83
C CYS A 26 -12.98 5.58 -9.67
N GLU A 27 -13.44 6.81 -9.49
CA GLU A 27 -12.97 7.71 -8.46
C GLU A 27 -14.13 8.53 -7.91
N VAL A 28 -13.92 9.12 -6.74
CA VAL A 28 -14.87 10.07 -6.15
C VAL A 28 -14.88 11.33 -6.99
N ASN A 29 -16.07 11.69 -7.48
CA ASN A 29 -16.31 12.94 -8.18
C ASN A 29 -15.82 14.14 -7.35
N GLU A 30 -15.35 15.19 -8.02
CA GLU A 30 -14.88 16.43 -7.38
C GLU A 30 -15.88 16.97 -6.34
N ASP A 31 -17.17 17.02 -6.71
CA ASP A 31 -18.25 17.52 -5.85
C ASP A 31 -18.48 16.67 -4.60
N ASP A 32 -18.07 15.40 -4.61
CA ASP A 32 -18.25 14.43 -3.52
C ASP A 32 -17.00 14.24 -2.66
N ARG A 33 -15.89 14.93 -2.96
CA ARG A 33 -14.62 14.76 -2.23
C ARG A 33 -14.70 15.08 -0.73
N PHE A 34 -15.67 15.90 -0.30
CA PHE A 34 -15.93 16.15 1.11
C PHE A 34 -16.28 14.87 1.89
N ARG A 35 -16.78 13.82 1.22
CA ARG A 35 -17.06 12.51 1.83
C ARG A 35 -15.80 11.78 2.28
N LEU A 36 -14.61 12.20 1.82
CA LEU A 36 -13.31 11.67 2.22
C LEU A 36 -12.73 12.36 3.47
N ASN A 37 -13.36 13.43 3.97
CA ASN A 37 -12.91 14.16 5.16
C ASN A 37 -12.70 13.29 6.41
N PRO A 38 -13.50 12.24 6.69
CA PRO A 38 -13.24 11.34 7.80
C PRO A 38 -11.89 10.61 7.69
N LEU A 39 -11.47 10.23 6.47
CA LEU A 39 -10.16 9.61 6.22
C LEU A 39 -9.03 10.59 6.50
N LEU A 40 -9.14 11.80 5.95
CA LEU A 40 -8.15 12.86 6.12
C LEU A 40 -8.02 13.28 7.59
N SER A 41 -9.15 13.32 8.32
CA SER A 41 -9.18 13.59 9.75
C SER A 41 -8.45 12.50 10.53
N THR A 42 -8.78 11.22 10.27
CA THR A 42 -8.13 10.06 10.90
C THR A 42 -6.62 10.09 10.68
N MET A 43 -6.17 10.37 9.45
CA MET A 43 -4.75 10.48 9.12
C MET A 43 -4.08 11.72 9.71
N SER A 44 -4.81 12.80 9.99
CA SER A 44 -4.25 14.01 10.60
C SER A 44 -3.91 13.81 12.09
N TYR A 45 -4.59 12.90 12.80
CA TYR A 45 -4.25 12.53 14.19
C TYR A 45 -3.04 11.60 14.30
N SER A 46 -2.49 11.12 13.18
CA SER A 46 -1.35 10.17 13.14
C SER A 46 -0.01 10.72 13.62
N ILE A 47 0.07 12.01 14.02
CA ILE A 47 1.25 12.61 14.65
C ILE A 47 1.76 11.75 15.83
N CYS A 48 0.87 10.99 16.49
CA CYS A 48 1.18 10.17 17.66
C CYS A 48 1.38 8.66 17.40
N THR A 49 1.54 8.20 16.15
CA THR A 49 1.58 6.75 15.87
C THR A 49 2.93 6.24 15.32
N SER A 50 3.11 4.90 15.38
CA SER A 50 4.34 4.17 15.08
C SER A 50 4.88 4.39 13.65
N GLU A 51 6.19 4.21 13.46
CA GLU A 51 6.98 4.43 12.22
C GLU A 51 6.28 3.95 10.91
N VAL A 52 5.82 2.70 10.85
CA VAL A 52 5.13 2.13 9.65
C VAL A 52 3.87 2.89 9.27
N GLN A 53 3.15 3.40 10.27
CA GLN A 53 1.92 4.13 10.05
C GLN A 53 2.21 5.51 9.44
N ALA A 54 3.38 6.10 9.70
CA ALA A 54 3.77 7.38 9.12
C ALA A 54 4.09 7.26 7.62
N ALA A 55 4.79 6.20 7.19
CA ALA A 55 5.14 6.00 5.78
C ALA A 55 3.91 5.79 4.89
N ASN A 56 3.01 4.88 5.28
CA ASN A 56 1.80 4.59 4.49
C ASN A 56 0.89 5.83 4.39
N VAL A 57 0.73 6.56 5.49
CA VAL A 57 -0.05 7.80 5.52
C VAL A 57 0.59 8.86 4.61
N LEU A 58 1.90 9.08 4.70
CA LEU A 58 2.56 10.07 3.86
C LEU A 58 2.44 9.72 2.37
N LEU A 59 2.73 8.47 2.01
CA LEU A 59 2.60 8.00 0.62
C LEU A 59 1.19 8.25 0.09
N SER A 60 0.18 7.80 0.84
CA SER A 60 -1.23 7.94 0.48
C SER A 60 -1.61 9.40 0.21
N LEU A 61 -1.21 10.31 1.11
CA LEU A 61 -1.46 11.74 0.96
C LEU A 61 -0.73 12.34 -0.25
N ARG A 62 0.55 11.97 -0.47
CA ARG A 62 1.31 12.48 -1.62
C ARG A 62 0.75 12.01 -2.95
N LEU A 63 0.31 10.75 -3.06
CA LEU A 63 -0.28 10.21 -4.30
C LEU A 63 -1.54 10.97 -4.73
N VAL A 64 -2.28 11.54 -3.77
CA VAL A 64 -3.48 12.34 -4.02
C VAL A 64 -3.23 13.85 -3.97
N GLY A 65 -1.96 14.28 -3.97
CA GLY A 65 -1.57 15.69 -4.06
C GLY A 65 -1.67 16.48 -2.75
N ILE A 66 -1.72 15.81 -1.59
CA ILE A 66 -1.78 16.45 -0.26
C ILE A 66 -0.40 16.45 0.39
N LYS A 67 0.08 17.65 0.76
CA LYS A 67 1.37 17.83 1.44
C LYS A 67 1.25 17.73 2.97
N ARG A 68 2.18 17.02 3.62
CA ARG A 68 2.34 16.95 5.08
C ARG A 68 3.82 17.01 5.50
N GLN A 69 4.33 18.23 5.62
CA GLN A 69 5.76 18.48 5.89
C GLN A 69 6.28 17.84 7.18
N ASN A 70 5.47 17.80 8.25
CA ASN A 70 5.90 17.20 9.54
C ASN A 70 6.14 15.68 9.42
N LEU A 71 5.31 14.96 8.67
CA LEU A 71 5.46 13.51 8.46
C LEU A 71 6.66 13.22 7.55
N GLU A 72 6.83 14.03 6.52
CA GLU A 72 7.97 13.97 5.60
C GLU A 72 9.30 14.16 6.34
N GLN A 73 9.42 15.20 7.18
CA GLN A 73 10.61 15.45 8.00
C GLN A 73 10.90 14.31 8.98
N LYS A 74 9.85 13.75 9.62
CA LYS A 74 9.98 12.61 10.54
C LYS A 74 10.57 11.39 9.82
N LEU A 75 10.01 11.02 8.67
CA LEU A 75 10.49 9.87 7.88
C LEU A 75 11.91 10.10 7.34
N MET A 76 12.23 11.32 6.89
CA MET A 76 13.59 11.66 6.45
C MET A 76 14.62 11.49 7.57
N GLN A 77 14.27 11.92 8.79
CA GLN A 77 15.15 11.75 9.95
C GLN A 77 15.36 10.26 10.28
N GLU A 78 14.29 9.46 10.23
CA GLU A 78 14.34 8.01 10.47
C GLU A 78 15.23 7.28 9.45
N VAL A 79 15.13 7.62 8.16
CA VAL A 79 16.00 7.03 7.12
C VAL A 79 17.45 7.42 7.32
N ASN A 80 17.74 8.69 7.62
CA ASN A 80 19.11 9.14 7.87
C ASN A 80 19.73 8.41 9.07
N ASP A 81 18.97 8.25 10.16
CA ASP A 81 19.40 7.49 11.34
C ASP A 81 19.65 6.01 11.01
N THR A 82 18.82 5.42 10.14
CA THR A 82 18.90 4.02 9.69
C THR A 82 20.06 3.78 8.70
N ALA A 83 20.36 4.74 7.84
CA ALA A 83 21.54 4.70 6.97
C ALA A 83 22.85 4.78 7.76
N VAL A 84 22.85 5.57 8.86
CA VAL A 84 24.00 5.72 9.76
C VAL A 84 24.16 4.53 10.71
N ARG A 85 23.06 3.97 11.22
CA ARG A 85 23.04 2.77 12.07
C ARG A 85 22.54 1.59 11.25
N LYS A 86 23.45 0.82 10.64
CA LYS A 86 23.16 -0.41 9.86
C LYS A 86 21.80 -1.02 10.24
N ALA A 87 20.89 -1.01 9.27
CA ALA A 87 19.45 -1.14 9.40
C ALA A 87 18.93 -2.51 9.90
N SER A 88 19.38 -2.99 11.06
CA SER A 88 19.02 -4.32 11.57
C SER A 88 17.55 -4.44 11.98
N ASN A 89 16.87 -3.32 12.26
CA ASN A 89 15.55 -3.34 12.88
C ASN A 89 14.38 -3.03 11.92
N ILE A 90 14.66 -2.47 10.73
CA ILE A 90 13.61 -2.19 9.74
C ILE A 90 13.43 -3.40 8.81
N SER A 91 12.19 -3.81 8.57
CA SER A 91 11.89 -4.88 7.62
C SER A 91 12.01 -4.39 6.16
N SER A 92 12.06 -5.35 5.23
CA SER A 92 12.03 -5.08 3.78
C SER A 92 10.82 -4.22 3.39
N GLY A 93 9.61 -4.58 3.85
CA GLY A 93 8.37 -3.85 3.57
C GLY A 93 8.31 -2.46 4.19
N GLN A 94 8.79 -2.29 5.42
CA GLN A 94 8.85 -0.97 6.06
C GLN A 94 9.79 -0.01 5.33
N LEU A 95 10.96 -0.51 4.91
CA LEU A 95 11.90 0.26 4.10
C LEU A 95 11.29 0.63 2.74
N ALA A 96 10.64 -0.33 2.09
CA ALA A 96 9.94 -0.12 0.82
C ALA A 96 8.87 0.98 0.90
N TRP A 97 8.03 0.96 1.95
CA TRP A 97 7.05 2.01 2.17
C TRP A 97 7.67 3.39 2.35
N THR A 98 8.76 3.45 3.11
CA THR A 98 9.47 4.69 3.37
C THR A 98 10.06 5.26 2.07
N MET A 99 10.67 4.41 1.26
CA MET A 99 11.17 4.78 -0.08
C MET A 99 10.04 5.27 -0.98
N MET A 100 8.94 4.54 -1.09
CA MET A 100 7.80 4.96 -1.92
C MET A 100 7.20 6.28 -1.42
N ALA A 101 7.07 6.48 -0.11
CA ALA A 101 6.55 7.71 0.48
C ALA A 101 7.44 8.92 0.19
N LEU A 102 8.76 8.78 0.35
CA LEU A 102 9.72 9.87 0.10
C LEU A 102 9.96 10.11 -1.40
N GLY A 103 9.81 9.08 -2.23
CA GLY A 103 9.98 9.15 -3.68
C GLY A 103 8.68 9.23 -4.48
N ALA A 104 7.54 9.51 -3.83
CA ALA A 104 6.23 9.57 -4.49
C ALA A 104 6.22 10.54 -5.69
N CYS A 105 6.95 11.65 -5.57
CA CYS A 105 7.16 12.64 -6.62
C CYS A 105 8.45 13.44 -6.34
N HIS A 106 9.01 14.08 -7.36
CA HIS A 106 10.16 14.97 -7.25
C HIS A 106 9.77 16.34 -6.70
N ASN A 107 10.34 16.74 -5.57
CA ASN A 107 10.26 18.12 -5.10
C ASN A 107 11.64 18.78 -5.23
N PRO A 108 11.81 19.79 -6.09
CA PRO A 108 13.11 20.42 -6.33
C PRO A 108 13.69 21.12 -5.10
N ASN A 109 12.86 21.39 -4.07
CA ASN A 109 13.28 21.99 -2.81
C ASN A 109 13.60 20.95 -1.72
N GLU A 110 13.38 19.66 -1.96
CA GLU A 110 13.76 18.59 -1.03
C GLU A 110 15.26 18.29 -1.16
N THR A 111 15.98 18.29 -0.04
CA THR A 111 17.39 17.86 0.03
C THR A 111 17.55 16.35 0.08
N PHE A 112 16.46 15.62 0.31
CA PHE A 112 16.46 14.16 0.42
C PHE A 112 16.28 13.54 -0.96
N ILE A 113 17.32 12.86 -1.42
CA ILE A 113 17.29 12.07 -2.64
C ILE A 113 17.35 10.62 -2.19
N ILE A 114 16.43 9.79 -2.69
CA ILE A 114 16.58 8.34 -2.60
C ILE A 114 17.83 8.01 -3.39
N ASP A 115 18.91 7.79 -2.67
CA ASP A 115 20.22 7.57 -3.25
C ASP A 115 20.47 6.07 -3.47
N LEU A 116 21.60 5.80 -4.11
CA LEU A 116 22.03 4.45 -4.42
C LEU A 116 22.26 3.60 -3.16
N GLN A 117 22.48 4.19 -1.98
CA GLN A 117 22.69 3.43 -0.74
C GLN A 117 21.37 2.87 -0.22
N LEU A 118 20.30 3.66 -0.26
CA LEU A 118 18.98 3.21 0.19
C LEU A 118 18.41 2.11 -0.69
N VAL A 119 18.60 2.22 -2.01
CA VAL A 119 18.23 1.17 -2.97
C VAL A 119 18.99 -0.12 -2.69
N ARG A 120 20.32 -0.05 -2.51
CA ARG A 120 21.15 -1.21 -2.17
C ARG A 120 20.73 -1.86 -0.85
N LEU A 121 20.36 -1.08 0.15
CA LEU A 121 19.87 -1.61 1.41
C LEU A 121 18.56 -2.39 1.23
N LEU A 122 17.65 -1.91 0.37
CA LEU A 122 16.43 -2.65 0.05
C LEU A 122 16.73 -3.92 -0.76
N GLU A 123 17.70 -3.89 -1.68
CA GLU A 123 18.17 -5.09 -2.41
C GLU A 123 18.70 -6.15 -1.43
N GLU A 124 19.56 -5.75 -0.47
CA GLU A 124 20.08 -6.64 0.57
C GLU A 124 18.94 -7.27 1.38
N LYS A 125 17.98 -6.46 1.85
CA LYS A 125 16.84 -6.95 2.64
C LYS A 125 15.91 -7.84 1.84
N PHE A 126 15.68 -7.52 0.56
CA PHE A 126 14.88 -8.38 -0.32
C PHE A 126 15.56 -9.74 -0.53
N GLN A 127 16.89 -9.74 -0.67
CA GLN A 127 17.65 -10.99 -0.75
C GLN A 127 17.60 -11.79 0.57
N GLU A 128 17.66 -11.13 1.73
CA GLU A 128 17.49 -11.79 3.04
C GLU A 128 16.14 -12.52 3.15
N GLU A 129 15.05 -11.92 2.65
CA GLU A 129 13.74 -12.59 2.59
C GLU A 129 13.79 -13.87 1.75
N ILE A 130 14.41 -13.80 0.57
CA ILE A 130 14.54 -14.92 -0.36
C ILE A 130 15.43 -16.04 0.23
N GLU A 131 16.58 -15.69 0.82
CA GLU A 131 17.43 -16.69 1.47
C GLU A 131 16.70 -17.36 2.63
N ASN A 132 15.90 -16.61 3.39
CA ASN A 132 15.08 -17.20 4.44
C ASN A 132 14.03 -18.16 3.88
N MET A 133 13.41 -17.84 2.74
CA MET A 133 12.50 -18.75 2.06
C MET A 133 13.21 -20.06 1.66
N ARG A 134 14.41 -19.98 1.10
CA ARG A 134 15.20 -21.18 0.74
C ARG A 134 15.54 -22.02 1.97
N ALA A 135 15.87 -21.38 3.09
CA ALA A 135 16.23 -22.05 4.33
C ALA A 135 15.03 -22.57 5.16
N HIS A 136 13.85 -21.95 5.03
CA HIS A 136 12.71 -22.16 5.93
C HIS A 136 11.41 -22.52 5.18
N ASN A 137 11.47 -23.57 4.37
CA ASN A 137 10.31 -24.16 3.68
C ASN A 137 9.49 -23.14 2.86
N GLY A 138 10.15 -22.19 2.20
CA GLY A 138 9.50 -21.17 1.38
C GLY A 138 8.87 -20.03 2.17
N ASN A 139 9.12 -19.88 3.48
CA ASN A 139 8.58 -18.76 4.25
C ASN A 139 9.57 -17.58 4.28
N PRO A 140 9.16 -16.36 3.92
CA PRO A 140 9.99 -15.16 4.08
C PRO A 140 10.23 -14.83 5.56
N LEU A 141 11.17 -13.93 5.86
CA LEU A 141 11.36 -13.37 7.21
C LEU A 141 10.09 -12.63 7.66
N THR A 142 9.39 -12.03 6.70
CA THR A 142 8.14 -11.31 6.92
C THR A 142 6.93 -12.09 6.37
N ASN A 143 6.41 -11.68 5.21
CA ASN A 143 5.27 -12.28 4.51
C ASN A 143 5.28 -11.83 3.03
N TYR A 144 4.46 -12.47 2.19
CA TYR A 144 4.39 -12.12 0.76
C TYR A 144 3.89 -10.70 0.50
N TYR A 145 3.15 -10.09 1.43
CA TYR A 145 2.71 -8.71 1.30
C TYR A 145 3.90 -7.75 1.36
N GLN A 146 4.80 -7.94 2.33
CA GLN A 146 6.05 -7.16 2.45
C GLN A 146 7.08 -7.51 1.38
N LEU A 147 7.16 -8.78 0.98
CA LEU A 147 7.99 -9.19 -0.17
C LEU A 147 7.54 -8.47 -1.45
N SER A 148 6.22 -8.37 -1.67
CA SER A 148 5.63 -7.65 -2.80
C SER A 148 5.89 -6.15 -2.72
N GLN A 149 5.82 -5.54 -1.53
CA GLN A 149 6.17 -4.13 -1.32
C GLN A 149 7.63 -3.85 -1.69
N ALA A 150 8.54 -4.68 -1.21
CA ALA A 150 9.96 -4.57 -1.50
C ALA A 150 10.24 -4.70 -3.00
N LEU A 151 9.63 -5.68 -3.67
CA LEU A 151 9.73 -5.85 -5.12
C LEU A 151 9.17 -4.64 -5.88
N LEU A 152 7.99 -4.14 -5.49
CA LEU A 152 7.37 -2.97 -6.09
C LEU A 152 8.28 -1.73 -5.98
N ALA A 153 8.82 -1.45 -4.79
CA ALA A 153 9.74 -0.35 -4.59
C ALA A 153 11.03 -0.54 -5.40
N LEU A 154 11.65 -1.72 -5.37
CA LEU A 154 12.84 -1.99 -6.19
C LEU A 154 12.57 -1.72 -7.68
N CYS A 155 11.41 -2.16 -8.20
CA CYS A 155 11.03 -1.88 -9.58
C CYS A 155 10.87 -0.37 -9.86
N LEU A 156 10.13 0.36 -9.01
CA LEU A 156 9.88 1.80 -9.17
C LEU A 156 11.17 2.65 -9.07
N PHE A 157 12.12 2.21 -8.25
CA PHE A 157 13.40 2.92 -8.01
C PHE A 157 14.57 2.35 -8.81
N SER A 158 14.31 1.49 -9.81
CA SER A 158 15.35 0.88 -10.67
C SER A 158 16.43 0.11 -9.89
N GLY A 159 16.04 -0.54 -8.80
CA GLY A 159 16.87 -1.48 -8.06
C GLY A 159 17.04 -2.82 -8.80
N ASN A 160 18.00 -3.60 -8.34
CA ASN A 160 18.36 -4.88 -8.93
C ASN A 160 17.58 -6.05 -8.32
N TYR A 161 17.04 -6.91 -9.18
CA TYR A 161 16.36 -8.15 -8.80
C TYR A 161 16.34 -9.12 -9.99
N SER A 162 16.27 -10.43 -9.72
CA SER A 162 16.22 -11.46 -10.75
C SER A 162 14.78 -11.68 -11.23
N VAL A 163 14.48 -11.25 -12.45
CA VAL A 163 13.15 -11.41 -13.07
C VAL A 163 12.74 -12.89 -13.18
N THR A 164 13.69 -13.79 -13.46
CA THR A 164 13.46 -15.24 -13.47
C THR A 164 13.05 -15.75 -12.09
N GLU A 165 13.74 -15.33 -11.05
CA GLU A 165 13.40 -15.72 -9.67
C GLU A 165 12.04 -15.16 -9.25
N ILE A 166 11.69 -13.94 -9.66
CA ILE A 166 10.34 -13.39 -9.41
C ILE A 166 9.26 -14.26 -10.04
N ALA A 167 9.46 -14.71 -11.28
CA ALA A 167 8.49 -15.57 -11.96
C ALA A 167 8.29 -16.92 -11.25
N GLU A 168 9.31 -17.44 -10.57
CA GLU A 168 9.22 -18.68 -9.80
C GLU A 168 8.57 -18.46 -8.41
N LEU A 169 8.98 -17.41 -7.71
CA LEU A 169 8.53 -17.12 -6.35
C LEU A 169 7.07 -16.68 -6.28
N PHE A 170 6.61 -15.89 -7.26
CA PHE A 170 5.29 -15.25 -7.23
C PHE A 170 4.17 -16.09 -7.87
N THR A 171 4.39 -17.39 -8.05
CA THR A 171 3.37 -18.33 -8.56
C THR A 171 2.04 -18.22 -7.78
N PRO A 172 0.87 -18.08 -8.43
CA PRO A 172 -0.42 -17.83 -7.76
C PRO A 172 -0.88 -18.93 -6.79
N GLU A 173 -0.31 -20.13 -6.89
CA GLU A 173 -0.57 -21.26 -6.01
C GLU A 173 0.39 -21.32 -4.81
N ASN A 174 1.28 -20.35 -4.67
CA ASN A 174 2.20 -20.28 -3.54
C ASN A 174 1.43 -20.16 -2.22
N LYS A 175 1.76 -21.01 -1.25
CA LYS A 175 1.10 -21.06 0.07
C LYS A 175 1.10 -19.72 0.82
N ASN A 176 2.07 -18.84 0.54
CA ASN A 176 2.20 -17.57 1.26
C ASN A 176 1.14 -16.53 0.84
N TYR A 177 0.36 -16.79 -0.21
CA TYR A 177 -0.85 -16.02 -0.53
C TYR A 177 -2.05 -16.39 0.36
N TYR A 178 -1.94 -17.41 1.21
CA TYR A 178 -3.06 -17.96 1.96
C TYR A 178 -2.80 -17.94 3.48
N PHE A 179 -3.80 -17.52 4.24
CA PHE A 179 -3.83 -17.72 5.69
C PHE A 179 -4.72 -18.92 6.01
N GLY A 180 -4.11 -20.09 6.13
CA GLY A 180 -4.83 -21.35 6.13
C GLY A 180 -5.40 -21.61 4.73
N ASN A 181 -6.72 -21.72 4.62
CA ASN A 181 -7.40 -21.94 3.33
C ASN A 181 -7.93 -20.63 2.71
N GLN A 182 -7.77 -19.49 3.40
CA GLN A 182 -8.29 -18.21 2.94
C GLN A 182 -7.23 -17.47 2.14
N PHE A 183 -7.54 -17.11 0.89
CA PHE A 183 -6.70 -16.25 0.08
C PHE A 183 -6.64 -14.84 0.70
N SER A 184 -5.44 -14.29 0.82
CA SER A 184 -5.22 -12.93 1.30
C SER A 184 -5.31 -11.95 0.12
N VAL A 185 -6.44 -11.25 0.04
CA VAL A 185 -6.69 -10.22 -0.97
C VAL A 185 -5.61 -9.12 -0.92
N ASP A 186 -5.21 -8.66 0.26
CA ASP A 186 -4.14 -7.66 0.42
C ASP A 186 -2.81 -8.14 -0.19
N THR A 187 -2.43 -9.40 0.11
CA THR A 187 -1.20 -10.00 -0.41
C THR A 187 -1.25 -10.15 -1.92
N GLY A 188 -2.36 -10.67 -2.45
CA GLY A 188 -2.56 -10.81 -3.89
C GLY A 188 -2.56 -9.47 -4.62
N ALA A 189 -3.21 -8.45 -4.07
CA ALA A 189 -3.31 -7.12 -4.66
C ALA A 189 -1.94 -6.43 -4.72
N MET A 190 -1.15 -6.50 -3.64
CA MET A 190 0.20 -5.96 -3.63
C MET A 190 1.12 -6.70 -4.61
N ALA A 191 0.99 -8.03 -4.71
CA ALA A 191 1.73 -8.83 -5.69
C ALA A 191 1.37 -8.44 -7.13
N VAL A 192 0.09 -8.21 -7.43
CA VAL A 192 -0.33 -7.69 -8.75
C VAL A 192 0.34 -6.36 -9.05
N LEU A 193 0.33 -5.40 -8.11
CA LEU A 193 0.99 -4.11 -8.32
C LEU A 193 2.50 -4.28 -8.60
N ALA A 194 3.18 -5.12 -7.83
CA ALA A 194 4.60 -5.42 -8.02
C ALA A 194 4.88 -6.09 -9.37
N LEU A 195 4.14 -7.15 -9.72
CA LEU A 195 4.29 -7.89 -10.97
C LEU A 195 3.98 -7.02 -12.20
N THR A 196 2.98 -6.14 -12.10
CA THR A 196 2.67 -5.17 -13.16
C THR A 196 3.83 -4.20 -13.39
N CYS A 197 4.47 -3.70 -12.32
CA CYS A 197 5.68 -2.89 -12.44
C CYS A 197 6.81 -3.67 -13.13
N VAL A 198 7.10 -4.89 -12.64
CA VAL A 198 8.16 -5.74 -13.18
C VAL A 198 7.93 -6.00 -14.66
N ASN A 199 6.70 -6.36 -15.05
CA ASN A 199 6.35 -6.60 -16.44
C ASN A 199 6.58 -5.35 -17.32
N GLY A 200 6.20 -4.17 -16.83
CA GLY A 200 6.48 -2.90 -17.51
C GLY A 200 7.98 -2.61 -17.68
N SER A 201 8.82 -3.02 -16.73
CA SER A 201 10.27 -2.83 -16.78
C SER A 201 11.01 -3.73 -17.79
N ILE A 202 10.35 -4.83 -18.22
CA ILE A 202 10.92 -5.87 -19.09
C ILE A 202 10.78 -5.56 -20.58
N ILE A 203 9.73 -4.82 -20.98
CA ILE A 203 9.25 -4.68 -22.37
C ILE A 203 10.31 -4.22 -23.41
N ASN A 204 11.49 -3.77 -22.97
CA ASN A 204 12.56 -3.30 -23.85
C ASN A 204 13.93 -4.00 -23.66
N ARG A 205 14.01 -5.14 -22.97
CA ARG A 205 15.30 -5.72 -22.54
C ARG A 205 15.87 -6.77 -23.52
N GLN A 206 15.26 -7.94 -23.74
CA GLN A 206 15.73 -8.99 -24.68
C GLN A 206 14.62 -10.01 -25.09
N PRO A 207 14.81 -10.84 -26.15
CA PRO A 207 13.84 -11.89 -26.56
C PRO A 207 13.62 -13.00 -25.52
N GLU A 208 14.65 -13.37 -24.74
CA GLU A 208 14.52 -14.36 -23.65
C GLU A 208 13.58 -13.86 -22.54
N ASP A 209 13.41 -12.53 -22.43
CA ASP A 209 12.52 -11.92 -21.47
C ASP A 209 11.04 -12.01 -21.89
N GLU A 210 10.73 -12.31 -23.15
CA GLU A 210 9.35 -12.43 -23.64
C GLU A 210 8.63 -13.61 -22.96
N LYS A 211 9.31 -14.75 -22.82
CA LYS A 211 8.76 -15.93 -22.13
C LYS A 211 8.50 -15.63 -20.65
N ILE A 212 9.42 -14.93 -20.00
CA ILE A 212 9.28 -14.60 -18.58
C ILE A 212 8.17 -13.55 -18.38
N SER A 213 8.11 -12.54 -19.26
CA SER A 213 7.02 -11.56 -19.29
C SER A 213 5.66 -12.23 -19.45
N MET A 214 5.53 -13.20 -20.36
CA MET A 214 4.30 -13.98 -20.53
C MET A 214 3.94 -14.79 -19.27
N SER A 215 4.94 -15.37 -18.61
CA SER A 215 4.74 -16.06 -17.32
C SER A 215 4.20 -15.09 -16.27
N ILE A 216 4.87 -13.96 -16.05
CA ILE A 216 4.46 -12.92 -15.09
C ILE A 216 3.05 -12.41 -15.40
N ASN A 217 2.74 -12.14 -16.67
CA ASN A 217 1.43 -11.71 -17.11
C ASN A 217 0.34 -12.75 -16.79
N ASN A 218 0.62 -14.05 -16.98
CA ASN A 218 -0.29 -15.13 -16.58
C ASN A 218 -0.45 -15.22 -15.04
N HIS A 219 0.62 -14.94 -14.29
CA HIS A 219 0.55 -14.90 -12.82
C HIS A 219 -0.37 -13.77 -12.35
N THR A 220 -0.21 -12.58 -12.95
CA THR A 220 -1.10 -11.43 -12.72
C THR A 220 -2.55 -11.77 -13.04
N GLU A 221 -2.84 -12.38 -14.20
CA GLU A 221 -4.19 -12.79 -14.58
C GLU A 221 -4.83 -13.73 -13.54
N LEU A 222 -4.09 -14.74 -13.09
CA LEU A 222 -4.59 -15.72 -12.12
C LEU A 222 -4.80 -15.09 -10.73
N LEU A 223 -3.92 -14.18 -10.30
CA LEU A 223 -4.11 -13.43 -9.05
C LEU A 223 -5.34 -12.53 -9.13
N ILE A 224 -5.59 -11.88 -10.27
CA ILE A 224 -6.81 -11.08 -10.50
C ILE A 224 -8.07 -11.95 -10.40
N LYS A 225 -8.07 -13.15 -10.99
CA LYS A 225 -9.19 -14.10 -10.84
C LYS A 225 -9.42 -14.48 -9.37
N LYS A 226 -8.36 -14.72 -8.60
CA LYS A 226 -8.47 -15.01 -7.15
C LYS A 226 -9.01 -13.80 -6.38
N ILE A 227 -8.53 -12.59 -6.65
CA ILE A 227 -9.04 -11.34 -6.05
C ILE A 227 -10.54 -11.15 -6.35
N LEU A 228 -10.96 -11.30 -7.60
CA LEU A 228 -12.36 -11.18 -8.00
C LEU A 228 -13.25 -12.29 -7.40
N SER A 229 -12.70 -13.47 -7.15
CA SER A 229 -13.44 -14.57 -6.49
C SER A 229 -13.78 -14.26 -5.03
N GLU A 230 -13.05 -13.35 -4.39
CA GLU A 230 -13.31 -12.86 -3.02
C GLU A 230 -14.28 -11.66 -2.98
N LYS A 231 -14.84 -11.27 -4.13
CA LYS A 231 -15.83 -10.18 -4.22
C LYS A 231 -17.15 -10.57 -3.57
N LYS A 232 -17.61 -9.74 -2.65
CA LYS A 232 -18.90 -9.84 -1.96
C LYS A 232 -20.04 -9.26 -2.80
N GLU A 233 -21.27 -9.63 -2.43
CA GLU A 233 -22.49 -9.14 -3.07
C GLU A 233 -22.63 -7.62 -3.01
N ASN A 234 -22.17 -7.00 -1.91
CA ASN A 234 -22.15 -5.56 -1.73
C ASN A 234 -20.98 -4.85 -2.45
N GLY A 235 -20.19 -5.56 -3.26
CA GLY A 235 -19.08 -4.98 -4.01
C GLY A 235 -17.75 -4.91 -3.27
N LEU A 236 -17.69 -5.15 -1.96
CA LEU A 236 -16.40 -5.24 -1.25
C LEU A 236 -15.58 -6.44 -1.77
N ILE A 237 -14.25 -6.30 -1.78
CA ILE A 237 -13.35 -7.34 -2.28
C ILE A 237 -12.53 -7.88 -1.11
N GLY A 238 -12.80 -9.12 -0.71
CA GLY A 238 -12.36 -9.68 0.57
C GLY A 238 -13.12 -9.05 1.73
N ASN A 239 -12.57 -8.01 2.34
CA ASN A 239 -13.21 -7.23 3.40
C ASN A 239 -13.02 -5.71 3.18
N ILE A 240 -13.57 -4.89 4.08
CA ILE A 240 -13.54 -3.43 3.94
C ILE A 240 -12.10 -2.86 3.91
N TYR A 241 -11.16 -3.50 4.60
CA TYR A 241 -9.77 -3.05 4.70
C TYR A 241 -8.91 -3.51 3.53
N SER A 242 -9.22 -4.66 2.92
CA SER A 242 -8.51 -5.17 1.73
C SER A 242 -9.01 -4.57 0.41
N THR A 243 -10.21 -3.99 0.42
CA THR A 243 -10.87 -3.48 -0.80
C THR A 243 -10.04 -2.41 -1.48
N GLY A 244 -9.35 -1.53 -0.75
CA GLY A 244 -8.62 -0.42 -1.35
C GLY A 244 -7.46 -0.85 -2.24
N GLU A 245 -6.62 -1.75 -1.77
CA GLU A 245 -5.51 -2.26 -2.57
C GLU A 245 -6.00 -3.18 -3.68
N ALA A 246 -7.09 -3.94 -3.45
CA ALA A 246 -7.74 -4.72 -4.50
C ALA A 246 -8.26 -3.84 -5.65
N MET A 247 -8.84 -2.68 -5.36
CA MET A 247 -9.22 -1.69 -6.38
C MET A 247 -7.99 -1.23 -7.17
N GLN A 248 -6.88 -0.91 -6.50
CA GLN A 248 -5.64 -0.51 -7.18
C GLN A 248 -5.11 -1.62 -8.11
N ALA A 249 -5.11 -2.87 -7.64
CA ALA A 249 -4.70 -4.02 -8.44
C ALA A 249 -5.57 -4.18 -9.69
N LEU A 250 -6.90 -4.06 -9.56
CA LEU A 250 -7.84 -4.16 -10.67
C LEU A 250 -7.69 -3.00 -11.65
N PHE A 251 -7.43 -1.78 -11.17
CA PHE A 251 -7.18 -0.62 -12.03
C PHE A 251 -6.04 -0.88 -13.00
N VAL A 252 -4.93 -1.43 -12.53
CA VAL A 252 -3.73 -1.64 -13.37
C VAL A 252 -3.78 -2.92 -14.20
N SER A 253 -4.87 -3.69 -14.11
CA SER A 253 -5.00 -5.03 -14.69
C SER A 253 -6.31 -5.20 -15.48
N SER A 254 -6.86 -4.10 -16.02
CA SER A 254 -8.17 -4.10 -16.69
C SER A 254 -8.24 -4.98 -17.94
N ASN A 255 -7.10 -5.42 -18.47
CA ASN A 255 -6.98 -6.40 -19.54
C ASN A 255 -7.23 -7.86 -19.09
N HIS A 256 -7.31 -8.13 -17.79
CA HIS A 256 -7.43 -9.48 -17.21
C HIS A 256 -8.83 -9.83 -16.70
N TYR A 257 -9.81 -8.92 -16.85
CA TYR A 257 -11.21 -9.17 -16.48
C TYR A 257 -12.16 -8.33 -17.33
N ASN A 258 -13.41 -8.77 -17.45
CA ASN A 258 -14.46 -8.07 -18.17
C ASN A 258 -15.19 -7.08 -17.26
N GLU A 259 -15.78 -6.04 -17.85
CA GLU A 259 -16.54 -5.02 -17.11
C GLU A 259 -17.72 -5.60 -16.30
N SER A 260 -18.29 -6.72 -16.75
CA SER A 260 -19.37 -7.43 -16.07
C SER A 260 -18.91 -8.16 -14.80
N GLU A 261 -17.62 -8.45 -14.65
CA GLU A 261 -17.08 -9.17 -13.49
C GLU A 261 -16.91 -8.26 -12.28
N TRP A 262 -16.78 -6.94 -12.48
CA TRP A 262 -16.62 -5.98 -11.40
C TRP A 262 -17.27 -4.63 -11.68
N ASN A 263 -18.29 -4.30 -10.88
CA ASN A 263 -18.86 -2.96 -10.84
C ASN A 263 -18.08 -2.08 -9.84
N CYS A 264 -17.14 -1.30 -10.39
CA CYS A 264 -16.32 -0.38 -9.60
C CYS A 264 -17.17 0.66 -8.84
N GLN A 265 -18.21 1.20 -9.48
CA GLN A 265 -19.07 2.22 -8.85
C GLN A 265 -19.80 1.67 -7.62
N GLN A 266 -20.33 0.43 -7.69
CA GLN A 266 -20.94 -0.23 -6.53
C GLN A 266 -19.95 -0.37 -5.37
N THR A 267 -18.70 -0.70 -5.68
CA THR A 267 -17.62 -0.82 -4.69
C THR A 267 -17.34 0.53 -4.05
N LEU A 268 -17.20 1.58 -4.88
CA LEU A 268 -16.98 2.96 -4.45
C LEU A 268 -18.09 3.45 -3.53
N ASP A 269 -19.35 3.28 -3.92
CA ASP A 269 -20.52 3.70 -3.14
C ASP A 269 -20.57 3.01 -1.77
N THR A 270 -20.25 1.71 -1.74
CA THR A 270 -20.23 0.91 -0.51
C THR A 270 -19.09 1.38 0.41
N VAL A 271 -17.89 1.59 -0.12
CA VAL A 271 -16.78 2.12 0.68
C VAL A 271 -17.11 3.51 1.24
N LEU A 272 -17.69 4.41 0.44
CA LEU A 272 -18.07 5.74 0.91
C LEU A 272 -19.14 5.68 2.02
N LYS A 273 -20.04 4.70 1.96
CA LYS A 273 -21.00 4.44 3.05
C LYS A 273 -20.27 3.99 4.33
N GLU A 274 -19.33 3.06 4.23
CA GLU A 274 -18.54 2.57 5.37
C GLU A 274 -17.66 3.68 5.99
N ILE A 275 -17.11 4.58 5.17
CA ILE A 275 -16.41 5.79 5.64
C ILE A 275 -17.32 6.66 6.49
N SER A 276 -18.56 6.91 6.03
CA SER A 276 -19.53 7.70 6.80
C SER A 276 -19.95 7.05 8.13
N GLN A 277 -19.78 5.73 8.24
CA GLN A 277 -20.07 4.95 9.45
C GLN A 277 -18.86 4.81 10.38
N GLY A 278 -17.70 5.39 10.01
CA GLY A 278 -16.50 5.38 10.84
C GLY A 278 -15.68 4.08 10.77
N ALA A 279 -15.85 3.26 9.72
CA ALA A 279 -15.09 2.02 9.55
C ALA A 279 -13.57 2.24 9.48
N PHE A 280 -13.14 3.39 8.95
CA PHE A 280 -11.73 3.73 8.75
C PHE A 280 -11.19 4.64 9.85
N ASN A 281 -11.31 4.22 11.11
CA ASN A 281 -10.81 4.95 12.28
C ASN A 281 -9.33 4.65 12.61
N ILE A 282 -8.69 3.74 11.86
CA ILE A 282 -7.27 3.42 11.95
C ILE A 282 -6.52 4.15 10.82
N PRO A 283 -5.46 4.93 11.10
CA PRO A 283 -4.73 5.69 10.09
C PRO A 283 -4.23 4.85 8.91
N THR A 284 -3.69 3.65 9.16
CA THR A 284 -3.22 2.75 8.08
C THR A 284 -4.36 2.31 7.17
N ALA A 285 -5.52 1.95 7.73
CA ALA A 285 -6.68 1.56 6.93
C ALA A 285 -7.17 2.73 6.08
N ALA A 286 -7.22 3.95 6.65
CA ALA A 286 -7.56 5.16 5.93
C ALA A 286 -6.55 5.48 4.80
N ALA A 287 -5.27 5.25 5.06
CA ALA A 287 -4.20 5.48 4.08
C ALA A 287 -4.25 4.49 2.91
N GLN A 288 -4.57 3.22 3.15
CA GLN A 288 -4.57 2.18 2.09
C GLN A 288 -5.76 2.32 1.13
N ILE A 289 -6.89 2.85 1.60
CA ILE A 289 -8.09 3.04 0.77
C ILE A 289 -8.07 4.34 -0.04
N LEU A 290 -7.50 5.42 0.51
CA LEU A 290 -7.59 6.76 -0.09
C LEU A 290 -7.08 6.86 -1.54
N PRO A 291 -5.94 6.25 -1.94
CA PRO A 291 -5.45 6.35 -3.32
C PRO A 291 -6.46 5.81 -4.32
N ALA A 292 -7.06 4.65 -4.04
CA ALA A 292 -8.03 4.03 -4.93
C ALA A 292 -9.30 4.88 -5.11
N LEU A 293 -9.77 5.53 -4.02
CA LEU A 293 -10.91 6.44 -4.07
C LEU A 293 -10.64 7.69 -4.94
N MET A 294 -9.37 8.01 -5.17
CA MET A 294 -8.90 9.13 -5.97
C MET A 294 -8.35 8.68 -7.34
N GLY A 295 -8.68 7.45 -7.78
CA GLY A 295 -8.23 6.92 -9.07
C GLY A 295 -6.72 6.69 -9.15
N LYS A 296 -6.03 6.60 -8.00
CA LYS A 296 -4.58 6.40 -7.90
C LYS A 296 -4.22 5.00 -7.46
N THR A 297 -3.02 4.58 -7.81
CA THR A 297 -2.39 3.33 -7.38
C THR A 297 -0.95 3.58 -6.93
N TYR A 298 -0.34 2.62 -6.26
CA TYR A 298 1.08 2.70 -5.90
C TYR A 298 2.01 2.74 -7.13
N LEU A 299 1.54 2.39 -8.34
CA LEU A 299 2.29 2.60 -9.59
C LEU A 299 2.33 4.07 -10.04
N ASN A 300 1.59 4.98 -9.39
CA ASN A 300 1.70 6.41 -9.62
C ASN A 300 2.88 7.06 -8.88
N VAL A 301 3.64 6.32 -8.06
CA VAL A 301 4.92 6.77 -7.51
C VAL A 301 5.89 7.02 -8.67
N ASN A 302 6.36 8.26 -8.80
CA ASN A 302 7.31 8.61 -9.84
C ASN A 302 8.32 9.64 -9.33
N LYS A 303 9.51 9.15 -8.96
CA LYS A 303 10.61 9.96 -8.42
C LYS A 303 11.13 11.05 -9.35
N ASP A 304 10.81 10.97 -10.65
CA ASP A 304 11.29 11.89 -11.69
C ASP A 304 10.22 12.92 -12.10
N SER A 305 8.96 12.75 -11.65
CA SER A 305 7.86 13.66 -11.96
C SER A 305 7.70 14.73 -10.89
N PRO A 306 7.55 16.03 -11.23
CA PRO A 306 7.38 17.07 -10.23
C PRO A 306 6.11 16.86 -9.39
N CYS A 307 6.21 17.12 -8.09
CA CYS A 307 5.05 17.08 -7.21
C CYS A 307 4.02 18.14 -7.61
N VAL A 308 2.82 17.69 -7.98
CA VAL A 308 1.65 18.56 -8.18
C VAL A 308 0.82 18.51 -6.91
N TYR A 309 1.04 19.49 -6.03
CA TYR A 309 0.18 19.67 -4.88
C TYR A 309 -1.02 20.51 -5.31
N THR A 310 -2.22 19.96 -5.14
CA THR A 310 -3.40 20.82 -5.18
C THR A 310 -3.26 21.76 -4.01
N SER A 311 -3.43 23.06 -4.26
CA SER A 311 -3.89 23.95 -3.21
C SER A 311 -5.33 23.53 -2.89
N VAL A 312 -5.49 22.35 -2.27
CA VAL A 312 -6.48 22.25 -1.24
C VAL A 312 -5.99 23.27 -0.24
N GLN A 313 -6.40 24.53 -0.45
CA GLN A 313 -6.64 25.49 0.61
C GLN A 313 -7.15 24.59 1.69
N CYS A 314 -6.31 24.35 2.72
CA CYS A 314 -6.60 23.35 3.72
C CYS A 314 -8.09 23.48 3.91
N LEU A 315 -8.86 22.41 3.71
CA LEU A 315 -10.08 22.34 4.49
C LEU A 315 -9.55 22.75 5.83
N GLU A 316 -9.91 23.97 6.25
CA GLU A 316 -9.70 24.39 7.58
C GLU A 316 -10.55 23.30 8.25
N LEU A 317 -9.87 22.22 8.61
CA LEU A 317 -9.85 21.72 9.94
C LEU A 317 -9.49 22.96 10.79
N ASN A 318 -10.38 23.97 10.83
CA ASN A 318 -11.27 24.12 11.93
C ASN A 318 -11.30 22.74 12.60
N MET A 319 -10.34 22.56 13.49
CA MET A 319 -10.69 22.33 14.86
C MET A 319 -11.95 23.16 15.14
N LEU A 320 -13.10 22.70 14.65
CA LEU A 320 -14.23 22.51 15.51
C LEU A 320 -13.60 21.69 16.62
N SER A 321 -13.04 22.40 17.59
CA SER A 321 -13.08 22.01 18.97
C SER A 321 -14.45 21.37 19.05
N MET A 322 -14.48 20.04 19.09
CA MET A 322 -15.68 19.38 19.49
C MET A 322 -15.78 19.83 20.94
N ASN A 323 -16.40 21.00 21.14
CA ASN A 323 -17.18 21.33 22.31
C ASN A 323 -18.33 20.33 22.28
N VAL A 324 -17.99 19.04 22.40
CA VAL A 324 -18.85 18.06 23.01
C VAL A 324 -19.00 18.66 24.39
N LYS A 325 -20.10 19.40 24.59
CA LYS A 325 -20.67 19.53 25.93
C LYS A 325 -20.64 18.12 26.45
N LYS A 326 -19.77 17.87 27.42
CA LYS A 326 -19.58 16.57 28.07
C LYS A 326 -20.93 16.29 28.73
N LYS A 327 -21.86 15.76 27.95
CA LYS A 327 -23.10 15.20 28.46
C LYS A 327 -22.59 14.04 29.28
N GLU A 328 -22.90 14.00 30.56
CA GLU A 328 -22.67 12.81 31.38
C GLU A 328 -23.50 11.69 30.74
N GLU A 329 -22.92 11.01 29.77
CA GLU A 329 -23.47 9.81 29.18
C GLU A 329 -23.32 8.72 30.22
N LYS A 330 -24.45 8.17 30.66
CA LYS A 330 -24.46 6.96 31.47
C LYS A 330 -23.71 5.87 30.70
N LEU A 331 -22.55 5.48 31.21
CA LEU A 331 -21.78 4.37 30.67
C LEU A 331 -22.62 3.10 30.77
N ALA A 332 -22.95 2.52 29.61
CA ALA A 332 -23.59 1.21 29.56
C ALA A 332 -22.57 0.13 29.94
N SER A 333 -22.94 -0.76 30.87
CA SER A 333 -22.14 -1.94 31.17
C SER A 333 -22.44 -3.04 30.15
N ILE A 334 -21.40 -3.57 29.52
CA ILE A 334 -21.51 -4.69 28.58
C ILE A 334 -20.85 -5.95 29.18
N ILE A 335 -21.50 -7.10 29.02
CA ILE A 335 -20.94 -8.41 29.41
C ILE A 335 -20.47 -9.09 28.13
N VAL A 336 -19.18 -9.39 28.05
CA VAL A 336 -18.57 -10.12 26.94
C VAL A 336 -18.08 -11.49 27.40
N ARG A 337 -18.30 -12.52 26.58
CA ARG A 337 -17.70 -13.85 26.81
C ARG A 337 -16.32 -13.88 26.16
N TYR A 338 -15.27 -13.88 26.98
CA TYR A 338 -13.90 -14.07 26.52
C TYR A 338 -13.52 -15.56 26.58
N THR A 339 -13.07 -16.12 25.46
CA THR A 339 -12.62 -17.52 25.37
C THR A 339 -11.20 -17.57 24.82
N LYS A 340 -10.29 -18.23 25.55
CA LYS A 340 -8.93 -18.53 25.09
C LYS A 340 -8.80 -20.02 24.81
N ALA A 341 -8.96 -20.42 23.56
CA ALA A 341 -8.76 -21.80 23.15
C ALA A 341 -7.27 -22.05 22.86
N LYS A 342 -6.58 -22.83 23.71
CA LYS A 342 -5.32 -23.49 23.38
C LYS A 342 -5.60 -24.98 23.28
N LYS A 343 -5.27 -25.61 22.15
CA LYS A 343 -5.29 -27.07 22.05
C LYS A 343 -4.08 -27.59 22.84
N VAL A 344 -4.30 -28.03 24.07
CA VAL A 344 -3.29 -28.78 24.82
C VAL A 344 -3.11 -30.10 24.09
N ARG A 345 -2.02 -30.26 23.32
CA ARG A 345 -1.57 -31.60 22.92
C ARG A 345 -1.17 -32.31 24.20
N SER A 346 -1.82 -33.41 24.52
CA SER A 346 -1.45 -34.29 25.61
C SER A 346 -0.03 -34.80 25.38
N LEU A 347 0.95 -34.14 25.99
CA LEU A 347 2.16 -34.77 26.46
C LEU A 347 2.14 -34.60 27.97
N TYR A 348 2.23 -35.73 28.67
CA TYR A 348 2.44 -35.80 30.10
C TYR A 348 3.73 -35.04 30.45
N GLU A 349 3.63 -33.74 30.72
CA GLU A 349 4.68 -33.00 31.39
C GLU A 349 4.06 -32.14 32.48
N LYS A 350 4.54 -32.44 33.68
CA LYS A 350 4.18 -31.90 34.99
C LYS A 350 4.49 -30.41 35.01
N TRP A 351 3.46 -29.57 34.99
CA TRP A 351 3.60 -28.13 35.27
C TRP A 351 3.26 -27.89 36.74
N GLU A 352 4.29 -27.54 37.51
CA GLU A 352 4.16 -26.95 38.83
C GLU A 352 3.46 -25.58 38.74
N LEU A 353 2.69 -25.31 39.78
CA LEU A 353 1.87 -24.12 39.98
C LEU A 353 2.74 -22.88 40.19
N GLU A 354 2.75 -21.96 39.22
CA GLU A 354 2.91 -20.53 39.49
C GLU A 354 1.57 -19.83 39.22
N GLN A 355 0.70 -19.90 40.23
CA GLN A 355 -0.44 -19.01 40.37
C GLN A 355 -0.10 -17.93 41.42
N LEU A 356 -0.57 -16.71 41.14
CA LEU A 356 -0.86 -15.61 42.06
C LEU A 356 0.23 -14.56 42.31
N SER A 357 0.29 -13.55 41.44
CA SER A 357 0.30 -12.15 41.88
C SER A 357 -0.04 -11.21 40.72
N CYS A 358 -1.29 -10.75 40.64
CA CYS A 358 -1.69 -9.45 40.06
C CYS A 358 -3.23 -9.37 40.04
N LEU A 359 -3.84 -9.44 41.22
CA LEU A 359 -5.21 -9.02 41.48
C LEU A 359 -5.25 -8.74 42.98
N ASN A 360 -4.90 -7.50 43.36
CA ASN A 360 -5.27 -6.82 44.61
C ASN A 360 -4.55 -5.47 44.66
N SER A 361 -5.18 -4.43 44.12
CA SER A 361 -4.83 -3.05 44.51
C SER A 361 -5.97 -2.06 44.27
N TRP A 362 -7.22 -2.43 44.56
CA TRP A 362 -8.32 -1.47 44.64
C TRP A 362 -9.30 -1.94 45.71
N GLU A 363 -9.07 -1.53 46.96
CA GLU A 363 -10.08 -1.03 47.92
C GLU A 363 -9.47 -0.86 49.32
N LEU A 364 -9.74 0.31 49.91
CA LEU A 364 -9.58 0.72 51.32
C LEU A 364 -8.20 1.24 51.79
N SER A 365 -7.97 2.54 51.62
CA SER A 365 -7.64 3.48 52.71
C SER A 365 -8.19 4.86 52.36
#